data_AF-A0A7S2Q499-F1
#
_entry.id   AF-A0A7S2Q499-F1
#
_cell.length_a   1.000
_cell.length_b   1.000
_cell.length_c   1.000
_cell.angle_alpha   90.00
_cell.angle_beta   90.00
_cell.angle_gamma   90.00
#
_symmetry.space_group_name_H-M   'P 1'
#
loop_
_entity.id
_entity.type
_entity.pdbx_description
1 polymer ?
#
loop_
_entity_poly.entity_id
_entity_poly.type
_entity_poly.pdbx_seq_one_letter_code
_entity_poly.pdbx_strand_id
1 'polypeptide(L)'
;PLSSNNNMSGFSGFAEFAKADSFASTTAAATLARRRQAESKKNSSVGDGNNRRNKFQPSPIYTGSDARLILLFRKIGQKRDPATKVRALEELSQCVFPPISKETAGSEAEDYPRSEKIAALCHLVFLHQSKLGYDNNFSVRAGSYKALTASKDHVPKAWMGLFVGESGDDTTFCPAATTVGMAWIASRGDPAAEVAKNAAAFITEIIANETEASTKVVKEATCKYSKAILTCKRASSLQDVINPTSAQSTSSGVSNKSTANAGKNKKNKAENAPVVNESEKEEMEECYERVILSVLSGVGWLVQCYPETIAAEQPYVDMESFPDSPSISRILQSSRGSFRREAYNLVGKIC
;
A
#
# COMPACT_ATOMS: atom_id res chain seq x y z
N PRO A 1 -17.12 14.03 -72.56
CA PRO A 1 -15.68 14.14 -72.91
C PRO A 1 -14.78 13.94 -71.68
N LEU A 2 -14.22 12.72 -71.59
CA LEU A 2 -13.06 12.24 -70.79
C LEU A 2 -13.20 12.36 -69.25
N SER A 3 -13.57 11.35 -68.45
CA SER A 3 -13.18 9.92 -68.33
C SER A 3 -11.71 9.68 -67.99
N SER A 4 -11.47 9.11 -66.79
CA SER A 4 -10.48 8.07 -66.39
C SER A 4 -10.55 7.93 -64.86
N ASN A 5 -11.22 6.95 -64.25
CA ASN A 5 -10.90 5.52 -64.12
C ASN A 5 -9.43 5.22 -63.77
N ASN A 6 -9.21 4.72 -62.55
CA ASN A 6 -8.39 3.54 -62.33
C ASN A 6 -8.81 2.78 -61.06
N ASN A 7 -9.43 1.62 -61.32
CA ASN A 7 -9.54 0.48 -60.42
C ASN A 7 -8.20 -0.28 -60.40
N MET A 8 -7.80 -0.77 -59.22
CA MET A 8 -7.29 -2.14 -59.01
C MET A 8 -7.62 -2.49 -57.55
N SER A 9 -8.57 -3.41 -57.26
CA SER A 9 -8.36 -4.87 -57.15
C SER A 9 -7.04 -5.20 -56.43
N GLY A 10 -6.97 -5.80 -55.25
CA GLY A 10 -7.82 -6.83 -54.68
C GLY A 10 -6.86 -7.93 -54.20
N PHE A 11 -6.86 -8.23 -52.90
CA PHE A 11 -6.43 -9.54 -52.41
C PHE A 11 -7.18 -9.85 -51.12
N SER A 12 -8.16 -10.74 -51.26
CA SER A 12 -8.80 -11.49 -50.19
C SER A 12 -8.26 -12.91 -50.30
N GLY A 13 -7.84 -13.52 -49.21
CA GLY A 13 -7.24 -14.85 -49.27
C GLY A 13 -6.90 -15.47 -47.92
N PHE A 14 -7.86 -16.28 -47.44
CA PHE A 14 -7.69 -17.59 -46.77
C PHE A 14 -7.02 -17.71 -45.38
N ALA A 15 -7.91 -18.06 -44.43
CA ALA A 15 -7.91 -19.29 -43.63
C ALA A 15 -6.74 -19.59 -42.66
N GLU A 16 -7.13 -19.62 -41.38
CA GLU A 16 -7.09 -20.81 -40.53
C GLU A 16 -5.78 -21.62 -40.50
N PHE A 17 -5.00 -21.44 -39.44
CA PHE A 17 -4.24 -22.54 -38.87
C PHE A 17 -4.30 -22.47 -37.33
N ALA A 18 -5.23 -23.23 -36.78
CA ALA A 18 -5.03 -23.81 -35.47
C ALA A 18 -3.87 -24.79 -35.57
N LYS A 19 -2.86 -24.63 -34.71
CA LYS A 19 -2.24 -25.76 -34.01
C LYS A 19 -1.50 -25.28 -32.78
N ALA A 20 -1.81 -25.99 -31.70
CA ALA A 20 -1.12 -25.96 -30.43
C ALA A 20 0.34 -26.37 -30.63
N ASP A 21 1.24 -25.69 -29.91
CA ASP A 21 2.41 -26.37 -29.38
C ASP A 21 2.61 -25.99 -27.92
N SER A 22 2.58 -27.05 -27.12
CA SER A 22 2.98 -27.15 -25.74
C SER A 22 4.36 -26.53 -25.51
N PHE A 23 4.48 -25.67 -24.50
CA PHE A 23 5.73 -25.57 -23.77
C PHE A 23 5.52 -25.87 -22.30
N ALA A 24 6.39 -26.77 -21.86
CA ALA A 24 6.31 -27.52 -20.64
C ALA A 24 6.37 -26.64 -19.39
N SER A 25 5.48 -26.99 -18.49
CA SER A 25 5.58 -26.85 -17.05
C SER A 25 7.02 -26.99 -16.53
N THR A 26 7.52 -25.98 -15.83
CA THR A 26 8.55 -26.19 -14.81
C THR A 26 7.92 -25.87 -13.45
N THR A 27 7.40 -26.93 -12.85
CA THR A 27 6.83 -26.97 -11.51
C THR A 27 7.94 -26.75 -10.48
N ALA A 28 7.94 -25.60 -9.78
CA ALA A 28 8.61 -25.51 -8.49
C ALA A 28 7.56 -25.86 -7.42
N ALA A 29 7.49 -27.16 -7.12
CA ALA A 29 6.65 -27.71 -6.07
C ALA A 29 7.15 -27.24 -4.69
N ALA A 30 6.32 -26.49 -3.97
CA ALA A 30 6.46 -26.33 -2.53
C ALA A 30 5.88 -27.60 -1.87
N THR A 31 6.79 -28.50 -1.48
CA THR A 31 6.45 -29.77 -0.82
C THR A 31 5.79 -29.52 0.52
N LEU A 32 4.57 -30.02 0.58
CA LEU A 32 3.69 -30.16 1.73
C LEU A 32 4.25 -31.24 2.67
N ALA A 33 4.76 -30.86 3.84
CA ALA A 33 5.06 -31.81 4.92
C ALA A 33 3.82 -31.97 5.82
N ARG A 34 3.18 -33.12 5.67
CA ARG A 34 2.02 -33.61 6.43
C ARG A 34 2.53 -34.32 7.69
N ARG A 35 1.95 -34.05 8.87
CA ARG A 35 1.80 -35.10 9.89
C ARG A 35 0.53 -34.90 10.71
N ARG A 36 -0.43 -35.80 10.48
CA ARG A 36 -1.54 -36.09 11.38
C ARG A 36 -0.99 -36.79 12.62
N GLN A 37 -1.47 -36.40 13.80
CA GLN A 37 -1.84 -37.37 14.82
C GLN A 37 -3.20 -36.97 15.39
N ALA A 38 -4.12 -37.92 15.31
CA ALA A 38 -5.40 -37.91 15.99
C ALA A 38 -5.23 -38.52 17.39
N GLU A 39 -5.99 -37.96 18.33
CA GLU A 39 -6.50 -38.56 19.57
C GLU A 39 -5.51 -38.98 20.67
N SER A 40 -5.49 -38.16 21.75
CA SER A 40 -5.74 -38.70 23.10
C SER A 40 -6.48 -37.66 23.95
N LYS A 41 -7.62 -38.08 24.51
CA LYS A 41 -8.34 -37.37 25.57
C LYS A 41 -7.54 -37.48 26.88
N LYS A 42 -7.28 -36.35 27.55
CA LYS A 42 -7.36 -36.27 29.01
C LYS A 42 -7.43 -34.82 29.49
N ASN A 43 -8.33 -34.62 30.45
CA ASN A 43 -8.70 -33.36 31.10
C ASN A 43 -7.55 -32.70 31.87
N SER A 44 -7.75 -31.41 32.16
CA SER A 44 -7.08 -30.47 33.07
C SER A 44 -6.46 -29.30 32.30
N SER A 45 -6.58 -28.03 32.69
CA SER A 45 -7.17 -27.39 33.85
C SER A 45 -7.64 -25.99 33.48
N VAL A 46 -8.59 -25.49 34.26
CA VAL A 46 -8.89 -24.07 34.47
C VAL A 46 -7.61 -23.21 34.44
N GLY A 47 -7.63 -22.11 33.69
CA GLY A 47 -6.52 -21.15 33.62
C GLY A 47 -6.79 -20.03 32.60
N ASP A 48 -7.29 -18.91 33.12
CA ASP A 48 -7.35 -17.57 32.54
C ASP A 48 -8.01 -17.33 31.17
N GLY A 49 -9.22 -16.77 31.25
CA GLY A 49 -9.86 -15.98 30.20
C GLY A 49 -9.10 -14.69 29.91
N ASN A 50 -7.89 -14.82 29.37
CA ASN A 50 -7.18 -13.71 28.77
C ASN A 50 -7.81 -13.41 27.41
N ASN A 51 -8.71 -12.43 27.42
CA ASN A 51 -9.22 -11.68 26.27
C ASN A 51 -8.15 -11.58 25.16
N ARG A 52 -8.20 -12.51 24.20
CA ARG A 52 -7.58 -12.31 22.89
C ARG A 52 -8.38 -11.21 22.21
N ARG A 53 -8.09 -9.95 22.57
CA ARG A 53 -8.41 -8.79 21.73
C ARG A 53 -7.73 -9.10 20.40
N ASN A 54 -8.51 -9.59 19.44
CA ASN A 54 -8.05 -9.82 18.08
C ASN A 54 -7.70 -8.45 17.50
N LYS A 55 -6.47 -8.00 17.75
CA LYS A 55 -5.95 -6.76 17.19
C LYS A 55 -5.91 -6.96 15.68
N PHE A 56 -6.84 -6.34 14.98
CA PHE A 56 -6.81 -6.28 13.53
C PHE A 56 -5.48 -5.65 13.12
N GLN A 57 -4.74 -6.32 12.25
CA GLN A 57 -3.45 -5.83 11.78
C GLN A 57 -3.29 -6.10 10.29
N PRO A 58 -2.61 -5.22 9.54
CA PRO A 58 -2.25 -5.50 8.16
C PRO A 58 -1.49 -6.83 8.07
N SER A 59 -1.84 -7.69 7.11
CA SER A 59 -1.22 -9.01 6.96
C SER A 59 -0.58 -9.19 5.58
N PRO A 60 0.70 -9.60 5.50
CA PRO A 60 1.36 -9.92 4.23
C PRO A 60 0.78 -11.15 3.53
N ILE A 61 0.05 -11.98 4.27
CA ILE A 61 -0.54 -13.23 3.79
C ILE A 61 -2.05 -13.13 3.96
N TYR A 62 -2.79 -13.39 2.88
CA TYR A 62 -4.22 -13.60 2.97
C TYR A 62 -4.49 -14.89 3.76
N THR A 63 -5.16 -14.78 4.92
CA THR A 63 -5.43 -15.91 5.82
C THR A 63 -6.82 -16.53 5.63
N GLY A 64 -7.61 -16.02 4.69
CA GLY A 64 -8.90 -16.60 4.37
C GLY A 64 -8.78 -17.90 3.58
N SER A 65 -9.86 -18.66 3.56
CA SER A 65 -9.94 -19.98 2.94
C SER A 65 -10.58 -19.98 1.55
N ASP A 66 -11.22 -18.87 1.17
CA ASP A 66 -11.93 -18.77 -0.09
C ASP A 66 -10.98 -18.76 -1.31
N ALA A 67 -11.24 -19.68 -2.25
CA ALA A 67 -10.40 -19.87 -3.43
C ALA A 67 -10.46 -18.70 -4.42
N ARG A 68 -11.62 -18.04 -4.57
CA ARG A 68 -11.76 -16.86 -5.43
C ARG A 68 -10.97 -15.69 -4.86
N LEU A 69 -11.07 -15.43 -3.57
CA LEU A 69 -10.32 -14.38 -2.89
C LEU A 69 -8.80 -14.62 -2.97
N ILE A 70 -8.34 -15.86 -2.83
CA ILE A 70 -6.93 -16.22 -3.04
C ILE A 70 -6.48 -15.86 -4.46
N LEU A 71 -7.28 -16.18 -5.48
CA LEU A 71 -6.95 -15.84 -6.89
C LEU A 71 -6.99 -14.33 -7.12
N LEU A 72 -7.95 -13.64 -6.51
CA LEU A 72 -8.13 -12.20 -6.64
C LEU A 72 -6.94 -11.45 -6.05
N PHE A 73 -6.51 -11.81 -4.84
CA PHE A 73 -5.33 -11.21 -4.21
C PHE A 73 -4.03 -11.56 -4.94
N ARG A 74 -3.94 -12.70 -5.62
CA ARG A 74 -2.84 -12.97 -6.56
C ARG A 74 -2.84 -12.00 -7.74
N LYS A 75 -4.00 -11.71 -8.35
CA LYS A 75 -4.12 -10.73 -9.45
C LYS A 75 -3.73 -9.31 -8.99
N ILE A 76 -4.14 -8.93 -7.77
CA ILE A 76 -3.86 -7.59 -7.19
C ILE A 76 -2.38 -7.46 -6.79
N GLY A 77 -1.83 -8.46 -6.09
CA GLY A 77 -0.54 -8.35 -5.39
C GLY A 77 0.70 -8.74 -6.21
N GLN A 78 0.55 -9.39 -7.37
CA GLN A 78 1.67 -9.77 -8.24
C GLN A 78 2.02 -8.67 -9.26
N LYS A 79 3.22 -8.76 -9.85
CA LYS A 79 3.65 -7.89 -10.97
C LYS A 79 2.81 -8.23 -12.21
N ARG A 80 1.62 -7.63 -12.29
CA ARG A 80 0.63 -7.73 -13.37
C ARG A 80 0.44 -6.36 -14.01
N ASP A 81 -0.14 -6.35 -15.21
CA ASP A 81 -0.52 -5.12 -15.87
C ASP A 81 -1.56 -4.33 -15.03
N PRO A 82 -1.56 -2.99 -15.10
CA PRO A 82 -2.48 -2.17 -14.32
C PRO A 82 -3.96 -2.48 -14.55
N ALA A 83 -4.35 -2.83 -15.78
CA ALA A 83 -5.75 -3.12 -16.11
C ALA A 83 -6.26 -4.36 -15.35
N THR A 84 -5.45 -5.41 -15.27
CA THR A 84 -5.74 -6.60 -14.46
C THR A 84 -5.90 -6.26 -12.98
N LYS A 85 -5.02 -5.41 -12.43
CA LYS A 85 -5.14 -4.98 -11.02
C LYS A 85 -6.41 -4.18 -10.78
N VAL A 86 -6.75 -3.25 -11.67
CA VAL A 86 -7.96 -2.42 -11.59
C VAL A 86 -9.22 -3.29 -11.62
N ARG A 87 -9.33 -4.21 -12.59
CA ARG A 87 -10.46 -5.14 -12.65
C ARG A 87 -10.58 -6.00 -11.40
N ALA A 88 -9.45 -6.47 -10.86
CA ALA A 88 -9.44 -7.27 -9.64
C ALA A 88 -9.85 -6.46 -8.40
N LEU A 89 -9.46 -5.18 -8.30
CA LEU A 89 -9.90 -4.28 -7.23
C LEU A 89 -11.39 -3.93 -7.34
N GLU A 90 -11.89 -3.78 -8.56
CA GLU A 90 -13.31 -3.58 -8.82
C GLU A 90 -14.13 -4.82 -8.47
N GLU A 91 -13.69 -6.01 -8.89
CA GLU A 91 -14.28 -7.30 -8.51
C GLU A 91 -14.26 -7.49 -6.98
N LEU A 92 -13.17 -7.12 -6.29
CA LEU A 92 -13.11 -7.17 -4.83
C LEU A 92 -14.17 -6.25 -4.21
N SER A 93 -14.31 -5.04 -4.73
CA SER A 93 -15.29 -4.06 -4.24
C SER A 93 -16.72 -4.49 -4.55
N GLN A 94 -16.98 -5.13 -5.68
CA GLN A 94 -18.34 -5.53 -6.08
C GLN A 94 -18.77 -6.86 -5.44
N CYS A 95 -17.88 -7.82 -5.31
CA CYS A 95 -18.22 -9.15 -4.80
C CYS A 95 -18.09 -9.25 -3.27
N VAL A 96 -17.08 -8.63 -2.68
CA VAL A 96 -16.76 -8.83 -1.25
C VAL A 96 -17.23 -7.67 -0.39
N PHE A 97 -17.23 -6.46 -0.96
CA PHE A 97 -17.71 -5.23 -0.31
C PHE A 97 -18.77 -4.48 -1.14
N PRO A 98 -19.82 -5.16 -1.65
CA PRO A 98 -20.79 -4.55 -2.57
C PRO A 98 -21.40 -3.27 -1.99
N PRO A 99 -21.68 -2.24 -2.82
CA PRO A 99 -22.38 -1.05 -2.36
C PRO A 99 -23.70 -1.42 -1.67
N ILE A 100 -23.94 -0.90 -0.47
CA ILE A 100 -25.22 -1.09 0.22
C ILE A 100 -26.23 -0.08 -0.34
N SER A 101 -26.72 -0.30 -1.56
CA SER A 101 -27.88 0.43 -2.07
C SER A 101 -29.16 -0.15 -1.45
N LYS A 102 -30.02 0.73 -0.91
CA LYS A 102 -31.30 0.36 -0.29
C LYS A 102 -32.29 -0.37 -1.23
N GLU A 103 -32.01 -0.40 -2.53
CA GLU A 103 -32.90 -0.95 -3.57
C GLU A 103 -32.41 -2.28 -4.18
N THR A 104 -31.23 -2.79 -3.81
CA THR A 104 -30.64 -3.97 -4.46
C THR A 104 -30.45 -5.14 -3.51
N ALA A 105 -31.44 -5.39 -2.65
CA ALA A 105 -31.48 -6.57 -1.77
C ALA A 105 -31.77 -7.89 -2.52
N GLY A 106 -31.64 -7.92 -3.85
CA GLY A 106 -32.26 -8.94 -4.70
C GLY A 106 -31.40 -9.67 -5.73
N SER A 107 -30.12 -9.36 -5.96
CA SER A 107 -29.38 -10.09 -7.00
C SER A 107 -27.89 -10.30 -6.71
N GLU A 108 -27.52 -11.57 -6.53
CA GLU A 108 -26.21 -12.17 -6.83
C GLU A 108 -24.95 -11.62 -6.13
N ALA A 109 -25.06 -10.81 -5.09
CA ALA A 109 -23.91 -10.54 -4.23
C ALA A 109 -23.53 -11.82 -3.47
N GLU A 110 -22.34 -12.35 -3.73
CA GLU A 110 -21.81 -13.48 -2.95
C GLU A 110 -21.69 -13.08 -1.48
N ASP A 111 -22.40 -13.80 -0.61
CA ASP A 111 -22.35 -13.53 0.83
C ASP A 111 -21.13 -14.20 1.46
N TYR A 112 -19.99 -13.51 1.35
CA TYR A 112 -18.76 -13.95 2.02
C TYR A 112 -18.93 -13.89 3.55
N PRO A 113 -18.51 -14.95 4.28
CA PRO A 113 -18.49 -14.91 5.74
C PRO A 113 -17.73 -13.71 6.27
N ARG A 114 -18.20 -13.13 7.38
CA ARG A 114 -17.57 -11.96 8.00
C ARG A 114 -16.07 -12.15 8.26
N SER A 115 -15.63 -13.35 8.63
CA SER A 115 -14.22 -13.69 8.81
C SER A 115 -13.39 -13.53 7.54
N GLU A 116 -13.93 -13.93 6.38
CA GLU A 116 -13.28 -13.75 5.07
C GLU A 116 -13.21 -12.26 4.72
N LYS A 117 -14.29 -11.50 4.92
CA LYS A 117 -14.31 -10.03 4.71
C LYS A 117 -13.25 -9.31 5.58
N ILE A 118 -13.08 -9.73 6.83
CA ILE A 118 -12.04 -9.19 7.73
C ILE A 118 -10.63 -9.57 7.25
N ALA A 119 -10.40 -10.83 6.88
CA ALA A 119 -9.10 -11.27 6.35
C ALA A 119 -8.75 -10.54 5.04
N ALA A 120 -9.74 -10.32 4.18
CA ALA A 120 -9.61 -9.57 2.94
C ALA A 120 -9.23 -8.11 3.21
N LEU A 121 -9.88 -7.45 4.16
CA LEU A 121 -9.52 -6.10 4.57
C LEU A 121 -8.08 -6.03 5.10
N CYS A 122 -7.70 -6.92 6.01
CA CYS A 122 -6.35 -6.91 6.60
C CYS A 122 -5.26 -7.10 5.53
N HIS A 123 -5.50 -7.96 4.54
CA HIS A 123 -4.56 -8.17 3.44
C HIS A 123 -4.56 -7.02 2.42
N LEU A 124 -5.75 -6.45 2.11
CA LEU A 124 -5.87 -5.28 1.24
C LEU A 124 -5.10 -4.08 1.81
N VAL A 125 -5.19 -3.83 3.12
CA VAL A 125 -4.42 -2.77 3.80
C VAL A 125 -2.93 -2.98 3.62
N PHE A 126 -2.44 -4.20 3.84
CA PHE A 126 -1.03 -4.51 3.62
C PHE A 126 -0.61 -4.27 2.17
N LEU A 127 -1.40 -4.74 1.19
CA LEU A 127 -1.11 -4.52 -0.23
C LEU A 127 -1.13 -3.04 -0.58
N HIS A 128 -2.02 -2.25 -0.01
CA HIS A 128 -2.04 -0.81 -0.20
C HIS A 128 -0.75 -0.15 0.32
N GLN A 129 -0.33 -0.49 1.53
CA GLN A 129 0.87 0.05 2.18
C GLN A 129 2.19 -0.39 1.54
N SER A 130 2.23 -1.55 0.89
CA SER A 130 3.47 -2.11 0.32
C SER A 130 3.54 -2.01 -1.21
N LYS A 131 2.42 -1.77 -1.90
CA LYS A 131 2.35 -1.85 -3.36
C LYS A 131 1.37 -0.86 -3.97
N LEU A 132 0.07 -0.99 -3.66
CA LEU A 132 -0.98 -0.35 -4.46
C LEU A 132 -1.01 1.16 -4.31
N GLY A 133 -0.71 1.71 -3.12
CA GLY A 133 -0.64 3.17 -2.94
C GLY A 133 0.58 3.81 -3.61
N TYR A 134 1.60 3.00 -3.93
CA TYR A 134 2.81 3.43 -4.64
C TYR A 134 2.79 3.13 -6.13
N ASP A 135 1.78 2.43 -6.64
CA ASP A 135 1.68 2.07 -8.06
C ASP A 135 1.69 3.33 -8.95
N ASN A 136 2.45 3.30 -10.04
CA ASN A 136 2.54 4.43 -10.96
C ASN A 136 1.21 4.69 -11.69
N ASN A 137 0.41 3.64 -11.90
CA ASN A 137 -0.90 3.78 -12.50
C ASN A 137 -1.90 4.37 -11.48
N PHE A 138 -2.44 5.55 -11.79
CA PHE A 138 -3.36 6.25 -10.90
C PHE A 138 -4.67 5.48 -10.66
N SER A 139 -5.16 4.70 -11.64
CA SER A 139 -6.38 3.91 -11.48
C SER A 139 -6.22 2.79 -10.45
N VAL A 140 -5.02 2.20 -10.34
CA VAL A 140 -4.71 1.21 -9.30
C VAL A 140 -4.75 1.87 -7.92
N ARG A 141 -4.12 3.04 -7.76
CA ARG A 141 -4.14 3.80 -6.50
C ARG A 141 -5.56 4.18 -6.10
N ALA A 142 -6.31 4.80 -7.02
CA ALA A 142 -7.68 5.23 -6.81
C ALA A 142 -8.60 4.06 -6.48
N GLY A 143 -8.46 2.94 -7.20
CA GLY A 143 -9.22 1.71 -6.96
C GLY A 143 -8.93 1.10 -5.58
N SER A 144 -7.68 1.19 -5.11
CA SER A 144 -7.32 0.68 -3.78
C SER A 144 -7.98 1.47 -2.65
N TYR A 145 -8.03 2.81 -2.74
CA TYR A 145 -8.78 3.63 -1.77
C TYR A 145 -10.27 3.33 -1.83
N LYS A 146 -10.85 3.22 -3.03
CA LYS A 146 -12.27 2.88 -3.22
C LYS A 146 -12.63 1.56 -2.53
N ALA A 147 -11.80 0.52 -2.71
CA ALA A 147 -12.01 -0.78 -2.07
C ALA A 147 -11.87 -0.71 -0.53
N LEU A 148 -10.90 0.05 -0.02
CA LEU A 148 -10.73 0.27 1.42
C LEU A 148 -11.92 1.00 2.03
N THR A 149 -12.44 2.04 1.37
CA THR A 149 -13.63 2.77 1.80
C THR A 149 -14.87 1.87 1.82
N ALA A 150 -15.11 1.12 0.75
CA ALA A 150 -16.27 0.22 0.64
C ALA A 150 -16.33 -0.82 1.76
N SER A 151 -15.18 -1.25 2.29
CA SER A 151 -15.13 -2.25 3.36
C SER A 151 -15.72 -1.77 4.71
N LYS A 152 -15.86 -0.45 4.92
CA LYS A 152 -16.39 0.13 6.16
C LYS A 152 -17.80 -0.39 6.47
N ASP A 153 -18.66 -0.41 5.47
CA ASP A 153 -20.07 -0.78 5.67
C ASP A 153 -20.26 -2.28 5.96
N HIS A 154 -19.27 -3.10 5.59
CA HIS A 154 -19.33 -4.56 5.73
C HIS A 154 -18.66 -5.08 6.99
N VAL A 155 -17.55 -4.45 7.40
CA VAL A 155 -16.77 -4.86 8.58
C VAL A 155 -16.42 -3.65 9.47
N PRO A 156 -17.40 -2.84 9.91
CA PRO A 156 -17.15 -1.53 10.53
C PRO A 156 -16.28 -1.63 11.79
N LYS A 157 -16.46 -2.67 12.62
CA LYS A 157 -15.62 -2.88 13.80
C LYS A 157 -14.14 -3.13 13.46
N ALA A 158 -13.88 -3.94 12.42
CA ALA A 158 -12.50 -4.22 11.99
C ALA A 158 -11.88 -3.00 11.31
N TRP A 159 -12.68 -2.29 10.52
CA TRP A 159 -12.31 -1.05 9.87
C TRP A 159 -11.89 0.02 10.90
N MET A 160 -12.74 0.28 11.90
CA MET A 160 -12.42 1.22 12.99
C MET A 160 -11.18 0.79 13.76
N GLY A 161 -11.06 -0.50 14.10
CA GLY A 161 -9.89 -1.03 14.80
C GLY A 161 -8.58 -0.88 14.02
N LEU A 162 -8.62 -0.90 12.68
CA LEU A 162 -7.44 -0.72 11.83
C LEU A 162 -7.05 0.75 11.65
N PHE A 163 -8.03 1.65 11.40
CA PHE A 163 -7.77 3.02 10.93
C PHE A 163 -7.98 4.11 11.97
N VAL A 164 -8.71 3.83 13.04
CA VAL A 164 -8.93 4.75 14.16
C VAL A 164 -8.22 4.23 15.41
N GLY A 165 -8.11 2.91 15.54
CA GLY A 165 -7.57 2.27 16.73
C GLY A 165 -8.61 2.14 17.84
N GLU A 166 -8.22 1.50 18.93
CA GLU A 166 -9.02 1.45 20.15
C GLU A 166 -8.53 2.54 21.11
N SER A 167 -9.46 3.33 21.66
CA SER A 167 -9.15 4.26 22.75
C SER A 167 -8.94 3.46 24.04
N GLY A 168 -7.67 3.17 24.36
CA GLY A 168 -7.25 2.68 25.66
C GLY A 168 -6.23 3.64 26.26
N ASP A 169 -6.19 3.70 27.58
CA ASP A 169 -5.41 4.62 28.42
C ASP A 169 -4.11 5.13 27.73
N ASP A 170 -4.12 6.43 27.45
CA ASP A 170 -3.05 7.30 26.92
C ASP A 170 -2.38 7.03 25.56
N THR A 171 -2.60 5.89 24.89
CA THR A 171 -1.99 5.65 23.56
C THR A 171 -2.95 5.03 22.55
N THR A 172 -3.48 5.87 21.65
CA THR A 172 -4.24 5.40 20.49
C THR A 172 -3.31 4.72 19.49
N PHE A 173 -3.25 3.39 19.51
CA PHE A 173 -2.53 2.63 18.50
C PHE A 173 -3.42 2.41 17.26
N CYS A 174 -3.02 2.99 16.13
CA CYS A 174 -3.66 2.79 14.82
C CYS A 174 -2.82 1.81 13.98
N PRO A 175 -3.21 0.52 13.86
CA PRO A 175 -2.44 -0.48 13.12
C PRO A 175 -2.17 -0.12 11.65
N ALA A 176 -3.09 0.62 11.03
CA ALA A 176 -2.98 1.07 9.65
C ALA A 176 -2.62 2.56 9.53
N ALA A 177 -1.88 3.12 10.49
CA ALA A 177 -1.48 4.54 10.50
C ALA A 177 -0.81 4.97 9.19
N THR A 178 0.03 4.12 8.59
CA THR A 178 0.62 4.41 7.27
C THR A 178 -0.44 4.67 6.19
N THR A 179 -1.49 3.86 6.13
CA THR A 179 -2.60 4.04 5.17
C THR A 179 -3.34 5.36 5.42
N VAL A 180 -3.56 5.72 6.68
CA VAL A 180 -4.22 6.98 7.05
C VAL A 180 -3.37 8.18 6.60
N GLY A 181 -2.06 8.15 6.88
CA GLY A 181 -1.13 9.19 6.44
C GLY A 181 -1.04 9.29 4.92
N MET A 182 -0.96 8.14 4.22
CA MET A 182 -1.01 8.07 2.76
C MET A 182 -2.30 8.68 2.21
N ALA A 183 -3.46 8.40 2.81
CA ALA A 183 -4.74 8.92 2.36
C ALA A 183 -4.84 10.44 2.53
N TRP A 184 -4.40 10.98 3.67
CA TRP A 184 -4.38 12.43 3.88
C TRP A 184 -3.51 13.11 2.83
N ILE A 185 -2.28 12.63 2.66
CA ILE A 185 -1.34 13.15 1.67
C ILE A 185 -1.91 13.06 0.24
N ALA A 186 -2.44 11.90 -0.15
CA ALA A 186 -2.99 11.70 -1.48
C ALA A 186 -4.22 12.57 -1.75
N SER A 187 -5.08 12.80 -0.74
CA SER A 187 -6.28 13.62 -0.87
C SER A 187 -6.02 15.09 -1.24
N ARG A 188 -4.79 15.57 -0.98
CA ARG A 188 -4.38 16.96 -1.20
C ARG A 188 -3.22 17.13 -2.18
N GLY A 189 -2.42 16.08 -2.38
CA GLY A 189 -1.15 16.14 -3.09
C GLY A 189 -1.00 15.19 -4.27
N ASP A 190 -1.86 14.17 -4.44
CA ASP A 190 -1.74 13.30 -5.62
C ASP A 190 -2.14 14.08 -6.90
N PRO A 191 -1.34 14.01 -7.98
CA PRO A 191 -1.63 14.75 -9.21
C PRO A 191 -2.89 14.25 -9.94
N ALA A 192 -3.33 13.01 -9.66
CA ALA A 192 -4.53 12.46 -10.28
C ALA A 192 -5.78 12.76 -9.44
N ALA A 193 -6.72 13.50 -10.02
CA ALA A 193 -7.94 13.94 -9.34
C ALA A 193 -8.78 12.78 -8.76
N GLU A 194 -8.86 11.65 -9.45
CA GLU A 194 -9.59 10.47 -8.96
C GLU A 194 -8.92 9.82 -7.73
N VAL A 195 -7.58 9.86 -7.65
CA VAL A 195 -6.87 9.38 -6.45
C VAL A 195 -7.15 10.32 -5.29
N ALA A 196 -7.04 11.63 -5.50
CA ALA A 196 -7.31 12.64 -4.48
C ALA A 196 -8.75 12.54 -3.96
N LYS A 197 -9.73 12.39 -4.86
CA LYS A 197 -11.15 12.22 -4.54
C LYS A 197 -11.41 10.98 -3.69
N ASN A 198 -10.89 9.81 -4.10
CA ASN A 198 -11.14 8.56 -3.36
C ASN A 198 -10.40 8.52 -2.02
N ALA A 199 -9.20 9.11 -1.95
CA ALA A 199 -8.47 9.28 -0.70
C ALA A 199 -9.19 10.25 0.25
N ALA A 200 -9.77 11.34 -0.27
CA ALA A 200 -10.59 12.27 0.50
C ALA A 200 -11.83 11.57 1.06
N ALA A 201 -12.54 10.78 0.25
CA ALA A 201 -13.67 9.97 0.72
C ALA A 201 -13.27 9.02 1.85
N PHE A 202 -12.13 8.34 1.72
CA PHE A 202 -11.59 7.49 2.79
C PHE A 202 -11.30 8.28 4.08
N ILE A 203 -10.68 9.47 3.99
CA ILE A 203 -10.45 10.34 5.16
C ILE A 203 -11.77 10.80 5.78
N THR A 204 -12.74 11.20 4.97
CA THR A 204 -14.09 11.56 5.43
C THR A 204 -14.70 10.44 6.26
N GLU A 205 -14.55 9.17 5.84
CA GLU A 205 -15.05 8.04 6.62
C GLU A 205 -14.37 7.86 7.98
N ILE A 206 -13.09 8.26 8.11
CA ILE A 206 -12.33 8.18 9.37
C ILE A 206 -12.82 9.26 10.34
N ILE A 207 -13.03 10.47 9.83
CA ILE A 207 -13.45 11.63 10.62
C ILE A 207 -14.98 11.78 10.72
N ALA A 208 -15.76 10.90 10.11
CA ALA A 208 -17.23 10.99 10.04
C ALA A 208 -17.91 11.00 11.42
N ASN A 209 -17.26 10.46 12.45
CA ASN A 209 -17.76 10.50 13.82
C ASN A 209 -17.32 11.77 14.58
N GLU A 210 -16.59 12.68 13.93
CA GLU A 210 -16.09 13.97 14.42
C GLU A 210 -15.45 13.93 15.82
N THR A 211 -14.82 12.80 16.17
CA THR A 211 -14.18 12.67 17.47
C THR A 211 -12.81 13.32 17.44
N GLU A 212 -12.43 13.99 18.53
CA GLU A 212 -11.06 14.51 18.72
C GLU A 212 -10.00 13.42 18.49
N ALA A 213 -10.31 12.19 18.91
CA ALA A 213 -9.47 11.01 18.68
C ALA A 213 -9.22 10.74 17.18
N SER A 214 -10.25 10.84 16.32
CA SER A 214 -10.09 10.61 14.87
C SER A 214 -9.19 11.66 14.21
N THR A 215 -9.35 12.93 14.59
CA THR A 215 -8.49 14.02 14.13
C THR A 215 -7.05 13.84 14.59
N LYS A 216 -6.84 13.46 15.87
CA LYS A 216 -5.52 13.17 16.42
C LYS A 216 -4.83 12.04 15.64
N VAL A 217 -5.55 10.96 15.34
CA VAL A 217 -5.03 9.82 14.56
C VAL A 217 -4.59 10.27 13.16
N VAL A 218 -5.41 11.05 12.45
CA VAL A 218 -5.06 11.54 11.11
C VAL A 218 -3.81 12.40 11.14
N LYS A 219 -3.68 13.31 12.11
CA LYS A 219 -2.50 14.17 12.28
C LYS A 219 -1.24 13.35 12.54
N GLU A 220 -1.26 12.50 13.57
CA GLU A 220 -0.10 11.68 13.94
C GLU A 220 0.33 10.75 12.81
N ALA A 221 -0.64 10.10 12.16
CA ALA A 221 -0.39 9.23 11.02
C ALA A 221 0.25 9.99 9.85
N THR A 222 -0.25 11.19 9.55
CA THR A 222 0.28 12.06 8.50
C THR A 222 1.71 12.48 8.81
N CYS A 223 1.99 12.94 10.04
CA CYS A 223 3.32 13.34 10.46
C CYS A 223 4.32 12.16 10.42
N LYS A 224 3.95 11.02 11.01
CA LYS A 224 4.78 9.78 11.00
C LYS A 224 5.09 9.33 9.57
N TYR A 225 4.08 9.30 8.70
CA TYR A 225 4.26 8.95 7.29
C TYR A 225 5.19 9.94 6.57
N SER A 226 4.94 11.24 6.74
CA SER A 226 5.71 12.30 6.09
C SER A 226 7.18 12.27 6.51
N LYS A 227 7.46 12.05 7.79
CA LYS A 227 8.82 11.88 8.33
C LYS A 227 9.53 10.67 7.70
N ALA A 228 8.85 9.53 7.60
CA ALA A 228 9.41 8.33 6.96
C ALA A 228 9.75 8.57 5.47
N ILE A 229 8.89 9.28 4.75
CA ILE A 229 9.12 9.57 3.32
C ILE A 229 10.18 10.64 3.10
N LEU A 230 10.14 11.75 3.83
CA LEU A 230 11.05 12.88 3.59
C LEU A 230 12.49 12.61 4.03
N THR A 231 12.72 11.57 4.85
CA THR A 231 14.07 11.07 5.16
C THR A 231 14.67 10.25 4.02
N CYS A 232 13.86 9.79 3.06
CA CYS A 232 14.34 9.07 1.88
C CYS A 232 15.21 10.00 1.02
N LYS A 233 16.44 9.56 0.73
CA LYS A 233 17.41 10.34 -0.05
C LYS A 233 17.29 10.10 -1.55
N ARG A 234 16.84 8.91 -1.94
CA ARG A 234 16.77 8.40 -3.32
C ARG A 234 15.58 7.44 -3.48
N ALA A 235 15.20 7.13 -4.72
CA ALA A 235 14.15 6.15 -5.00
C ALA A 235 14.42 4.77 -4.37
N SER A 236 15.69 4.34 -4.29
CA SER A 236 16.06 3.09 -3.62
C SER A 236 15.72 3.07 -2.13
N SER A 237 15.93 4.17 -1.41
CA SER A 237 15.59 4.26 0.02
C SER A 237 14.08 4.28 0.30
N LEU A 238 13.28 4.68 -0.70
CA LEU A 238 11.83 4.57 -0.59
C LEU A 238 11.39 3.10 -0.55
N GLN A 239 12.08 2.22 -1.26
CA GLN A 239 11.78 0.78 -1.20
C GLN A 239 12.03 0.18 0.19
N ASP A 240 12.99 0.70 0.94
CA ASP A 240 13.24 0.28 2.33
C ASP A 240 12.08 0.68 3.26
N VAL A 241 11.43 1.81 2.99
CA VAL A 241 10.23 2.27 3.71
C VAL A 241 8.99 1.46 3.32
N ILE A 242 8.85 1.13 2.03
CA ILE A 242 7.73 0.35 1.49
C ILE A 242 7.81 -1.13 1.93
N ASN A 243 9.01 -1.70 2.00
CA ASN A 243 9.27 -3.10 2.28
C ASN A 243 10.32 -3.26 3.42
N PRO A 244 9.98 -2.92 4.67
CA PRO A 244 10.96 -2.95 5.77
C PRO A 244 11.58 -4.33 6.03
N THR A 245 10.93 -5.42 5.59
CA THR A 245 11.40 -6.81 5.77
C THR A 245 12.64 -7.16 4.93
N SER A 246 12.99 -6.40 3.89
CA SER A 246 14.21 -6.66 3.09
C SER A 246 15.50 -6.29 3.84
N ALA A 247 15.43 -5.32 4.76
CA ALA A 247 16.60 -4.75 5.45
C ALA A 247 17.08 -5.57 6.67
N GLN A 248 16.28 -6.50 7.20
CA GLN A 248 16.67 -7.33 8.35
C GLN A 248 17.56 -8.54 8.00
N SER A 249 17.88 -8.75 6.72
CA SER A 249 18.69 -9.89 6.27
C SER A 249 20.21 -9.67 6.34
N THR A 250 20.68 -8.48 6.73
CA THR A 250 22.12 -8.13 6.67
C THR A 250 22.75 -7.69 8.00
N SER A 251 22.04 -7.79 9.13
CA SER A 251 22.60 -7.40 10.44
C SER A 251 22.24 -8.35 11.59
N SER A 252 22.72 -9.59 11.49
CA SER A 252 23.01 -10.38 12.70
C SER A 252 24.38 -11.01 12.55
N GLY A 253 25.41 -10.21 12.83
CA GLY A 253 26.76 -10.68 13.04
C GLY A 253 26.82 -11.56 14.29
N VAL A 254 26.66 -12.86 14.10
CA VAL A 254 27.12 -13.86 15.07
C VAL A 254 28.52 -14.28 14.63
N SER A 255 29.52 -13.76 15.33
CA SER A 255 30.92 -14.09 15.14
C SER A 255 31.20 -15.54 15.53
N ASN A 256 31.06 -16.48 14.59
CA ASN A 256 31.68 -17.78 14.75
C ASN A 256 33.12 -17.71 14.25
N LYS A 257 34.02 -17.59 15.23
CA LYS A 257 35.47 -17.75 15.10
C LYS A 257 35.77 -19.15 14.57
N SER A 258 36.05 -19.26 13.27
CA SER A 258 36.67 -20.45 12.68
C SER A 258 38.11 -20.15 12.28
N THR A 259 38.98 -21.00 12.79
CA THR A 259 40.44 -21.02 12.66
C THR A 259 40.90 -21.20 11.22
N ALA A 260 42.06 -20.58 10.95
CA ALA A 260 42.85 -20.56 9.74
C ALA A 260 42.89 -21.87 8.94
N ASN A 261 42.83 -21.73 7.60
CA ASN A 261 43.82 -22.36 6.74
C ASN A 261 44.00 -21.58 5.43
N ALA A 262 45.27 -21.36 5.10
CA ALA A 262 45.74 -20.63 3.94
C ALA A 262 45.50 -21.42 2.65
N GLY A 263 45.02 -20.74 1.61
CA GLY A 263 44.87 -21.31 0.27
C GLY A 263 44.56 -20.22 -0.74
N LYS A 264 45.58 -19.78 -1.46
CA LYS A 264 45.51 -18.82 -2.57
C LYS A 264 44.41 -19.22 -3.56
N ASN A 265 43.45 -18.34 -3.82
CA ASN A 265 42.89 -18.18 -5.15
C ASN A 265 42.29 -16.78 -5.33
N LYS A 266 43.06 -15.95 -6.04
CA LYS A 266 42.67 -14.63 -6.52
C LYS A 266 41.75 -14.84 -7.73
N LYS A 267 40.44 -14.86 -7.51
CA LYS A 267 39.44 -14.79 -8.59
C LYS A 267 38.49 -13.65 -8.28
N ASN A 268 38.55 -12.64 -9.12
CA ASN A 268 37.70 -11.45 -9.11
C ASN A 268 36.24 -11.89 -9.02
N LYS A 269 35.63 -11.75 -7.84
CA LYS A 269 34.19 -11.84 -7.67
C LYS A 269 33.67 -10.42 -7.92
N ALA A 270 33.39 -10.13 -9.18
CA ALA A 270 32.53 -9.00 -9.52
C ALA A 270 31.22 -9.21 -8.74
N GLU A 271 30.90 -8.27 -7.85
CA GLU A 271 29.56 -8.14 -7.31
C GLU A 271 28.62 -7.92 -8.49
N ASN A 272 27.90 -8.96 -8.88
CA ASN A 272 26.74 -8.82 -9.75
C ASN A 272 25.68 -8.07 -8.94
N ALA A 273 25.78 -6.74 -8.90
CA ALA A 273 24.63 -5.91 -8.62
C ALA A 273 23.56 -6.30 -9.65
N PRO A 274 22.33 -6.61 -9.22
CA PRO A 274 21.26 -6.87 -10.16
C PRO A 274 21.14 -5.64 -11.07
N VAL A 275 21.35 -5.85 -12.37
CA VAL A 275 21.16 -4.80 -13.38
C VAL A 275 19.66 -4.51 -13.39
N VAL A 276 19.25 -3.52 -12.60
CA VAL A 276 17.89 -2.97 -12.66
C VAL A 276 17.72 -2.42 -14.07
N ASN A 277 16.67 -2.87 -14.77
CA ASN A 277 16.40 -2.40 -16.12
C ASN A 277 16.18 -0.87 -16.09
N GLU A 278 16.67 -0.12 -17.07
CA GLU A 278 16.58 1.35 -17.07
C GLU A 278 15.13 1.82 -16.98
N SER A 279 14.19 1.08 -17.59
CA SER A 279 12.75 1.34 -17.47
C SER A 279 12.23 1.19 -16.04
N GLU A 280 12.71 0.19 -15.29
CA GLU A 280 12.30 -0.01 -13.89
C GLU A 280 12.88 1.09 -12.98
N LYS A 281 14.09 1.55 -13.30
CA LYS A 281 14.72 2.66 -12.60
C LYS A 281 13.98 3.97 -12.83
N GLU A 282 13.57 4.24 -14.08
CA GLU A 282 12.73 5.40 -14.42
C GLU A 282 11.39 5.35 -13.69
N GLU A 283 10.70 4.20 -13.73
CA GLU A 283 9.45 3.98 -12.99
C GLU A 283 9.60 4.23 -11.47
N MET A 284 10.70 3.80 -10.86
CA MET A 284 10.98 4.04 -9.44
C MET A 284 11.24 5.53 -9.16
N GLU A 285 11.93 6.23 -10.05
CA GLU A 285 12.23 7.66 -9.91
C GLU A 285 10.98 8.52 -10.07
N GLU A 286 10.09 8.19 -11.01
CA GLU A 286 8.77 8.81 -11.16
C GLU A 286 7.90 8.60 -9.92
N CYS A 287 7.87 7.36 -9.40
CA CYS A 287 7.16 7.03 -8.17
C CYS A 287 7.69 7.87 -7.00
N TYR A 288 9.01 7.91 -6.83
CA TYR A 288 9.68 8.67 -5.78
C TYR A 288 9.37 10.16 -5.86
N GLU A 289 9.44 10.75 -7.06
CA GLU A 289 9.10 12.15 -7.28
C GLU A 289 7.66 12.46 -6.90
N ARG A 290 6.72 11.66 -7.41
CA ARG A 290 5.29 11.82 -7.12
C ARG A 290 5.03 11.76 -5.61
N VAL A 291 5.62 10.79 -4.92
CA VAL A 291 5.40 10.58 -3.48
C VAL A 291 5.97 11.75 -2.67
N ILE A 292 7.19 12.21 -2.97
CA ILE A 292 7.81 13.35 -2.27
C ILE A 292 6.98 14.63 -2.48
N LEU A 293 6.59 14.93 -3.72
CA LEU A 293 5.78 16.11 -4.03
C LEU A 293 4.41 16.05 -3.36
N SER A 294 3.77 14.88 -3.35
CA SER A 294 2.49 14.68 -2.67
C SER A 294 2.65 14.96 -1.17
N VAL A 295 3.71 14.43 -0.54
CA VAL A 295 3.97 14.63 0.89
C VAL A 295 4.17 16.11 1.22
N LEU A 296 4.99 16.83 0.46
CA LEU A 296 5.22 18.26 0.69
C LEU A 296 3.91 19.07 0.61
N SER A 297 3.09 18.82 -0.42
CA SER A 297 1.79 19.47 -0.57
C SER A 297 0.83 19.12 0.56
N GLY A 298 0.68 17.83 0.89
CA GLY A 298 -0.24 17.35 1.90
C GLY A 298 0.12 17.78 3.33
N VAL A 299 1.42 17.85 3.65
CA VAL A 299 1.89 18.45 4.92
C VAL A 299 1.60 19.95 4.94
N GLY A 300 1.83 20.65 3.83
CA GLY A 300 1.50 22.07 3.74
C GLY A 300 0.02 22.34 4.01
N TRP A 301 -0.87 21.48 3.51
CA TRP A 301 -2.30 21.52 3.84
C TRP A 301 -2.58 21.24 5.31
N LEU A 302 -1.89 20.29 5.94
CA LEU A 302 -2.05 19.99 7.36
C LEU A 302 -1.75 21.23 8.22
N VAL A 303 -0.65 21.94 7.92
CA VAL A 303 -0.25 23.17 8.61
C VAL A 303 -1.31 24.27 8.45
N GLN A 304 -1.85 24.44 7.23
CA GLN A 304 -2.90 25.43 6.97
C GLN A 304 -4.23 25.12 7.68
N CYS A 305 -4.61 23.84 7.77
CA CYS A 305 -5.86 23.44 8.42
C CYS A 305 -5.78 23.47 9.94
N TYR A 306 -4.59 23.37 10.51
CA TYR A 306 -4.36 23.32 11.96
C TYR A 306 -3.24 24.27 12.37
N PRO A 307 -3.44 25.59 12.22
CA PRO A 307 -2.45 26.55 12.68
C PRO A 307 -2.22 26.36 14.18
N GLU A 308 -0.95 26.35 14.59
CA GLU A 308 -0.61 26.37 16.02
C GLU A 308 -1.25 27.62 16.63
N THR A 309 -2.27 27.42 17.45
CA THR A 309 -2.86 28.51 18.21
C THR A 309 -1.93 28.79 19.37
N ILE A 310 -1.18 29.88 19.27
CA ILE A 310 -0.22 30.40 20.27
C ILE A 310 -0.86 30.54 21.68
N ALA A 311 -2.18 30.46 21.79
CA ALA A 311 -2.94 30.58 23.04
C ALA A 311 -3.18 29.26 23.81
N ALA A 312 -2.85 28.09 23.26
CA ALA A 312 -3.00 26.82 23.96
C ALA A 312 -1.62 26.29 24.41
N GLU A 313 -1.46 25.99 25.70
CA GLU A 313 -0.22 25.49 26.33
C GLU A 313 0.25 24.10 25.82
N GLN A 314 -0.29 23.60 24.70
CA GLN A 314 0.22 22.42 24.01
C GLN A 314 0.36 22.71 22.52
N PRO A 315 1.56 22.50 21.93
CA PRO A 315 1.74 22.60 20.48
C PRO A 315 0.80 21.60 19.80
N TYR A 316 -0.11 22.12 18.98
CA TYR A 316 -1.21 21.37 18.36
C TYR A 316 -0.75 20.43 17.23
N VAL A 317 0.50 20.62 16.80
CA VAL A 317 1.32 19.69 16.02
C VAL A 317 2.56 19.44 16.86
N ASP A 318 2.76 18.20 17.30
CA ASP A 318 4.02 17.85 17.94
C ASP A 318 5.16 18.06 16.92
N MET A 319 5.94 19.13 17.11
CA MET A 319 7.09 19.48 16.27
C MET A 319 8.13 18.36 16.22
N GLU A 320 8.17 17.43 17.20
CA GLU A 320 9.02 16.24 17.14
C GLU A 320 8.56 15.21 16.09
N SER A 321 7.26 15.23 15.78
CA SER A 321 6.63 14.38 14.75
C SER A 321 6.69 14.99 13.35
N PHE A 322 6.91 16.31 13.25
CA PHE A 322 7.04 17.03 11.99
C PHE A 322 8.32 16.60 11.24
N PRO A 323 8.37 16.69 9.90
CA PRO A 323 9.59 16.42 9.14
C PRO A 323 10.77 17.22 9.68
N ASP A 324 11.90 16.54 9.89
CA ASP A 324 13.07 17.16 10.50
C ASP A 324 13.69 18.21 9.57
N SER A 325 14.14 19.32 10.16
CA SER A 325 14.79 20.43 9.44
C SER A 325 15.89 19.99 8.46
N PRO A 326 16.74 18.98 8.78
CA PRO A 326 17.71 18.44 7.83
C PRO A 326 17.09 17.86 6.56
N SER A 327 15.96 17.15 6.67
CA SER A 327 15.26 16.57 5.51
C SER A 327 14.69 17.66 4.61
N ILE A 328 14.06 18.69 5.17
CA ILE A 328 13.52 19.82 4.39
C ILE A 328 14.65 20.62 3.74
N SER A 329 15.71 20.92 4.48
CA SER A 329 16.89 21.64 3.97
C SER A 329 17.54 20.92 2.79
N ARG A 330 17.64 19.59 2.85
CA ARG A 330 18.13 18.77 1.74
C ARG A 330 17.25 18.87 0.50
N ILE A 331 15.93 18.89 0.66
CA ILE A 331 14.98 18.99 -0.46
C ILE A 331 15.07 20.39 -1.10
N LEU A 332 15.21 21.45 -0.31
CA LEU A 332 15.46 22.81 -0.79
C LEU A 332 16.77 22.93 -1.59
N GLN A 333 17.76 22.10 -1.29
CA GLN A 333 19.04 22.01 -2.00
C GLN A 333 19.03 21.01 -3.16
N SER A 334 17.90 20.33 -3.42
CA SER A 334 17.81 19.35 -4.50
C SER A 334 18.11 19.99 -5.85
N SER A 335 18.74 19.27 -6.77
CA SER A 335 18.89 19.71 -8.16
C SER A 335 17.55 19.74 -8.92
N ARG A 336 16.54 18.99 -8.45
CA ARG A 336 15.20 18.98 -9.04
C ARG A 336 14.42 20.24 -8.68
N GLY A 337 14.07 21.03 -9.69
CA GLY A 337 13.33 22.28 -9.51
C GLY A 337 11.93 22.10 -8.92
N SER A 338 11.27 20.97 -9.22
CA SER A 338 9.96 20.58 -8.66
C SER A 338 10.04 20.45 -7.13
N PHE A 339 11.01 19.68 -6.63
CA PHE A 339 11.25 19.50 -5.19
C PHE A 339 11.52 20.82 -4.47
N ARG A 340 12.40 21.66 -5.02
CA ARG A 340 12.71 22.96 -4.42
C ARG A 340 11.47 23.84 -4.31
N ARG A 341 10.69 23.95 -5.40
CA ARG A 341 9.49 24.79 -5.45
C ARG A 341 8.48 24.38 -4.38
N GLU A 342 8.21 23.08 -4.28
CA GLU A 342 7.22 22.60 -3.32
C GLU A 342 7.72 22.66 -1.88
N ALA A 343 9.02 22.48 -1.65
CA ALA A 343 9.62 22.71 -0.34
C ALA A 343 9.56 24.18 0.08
N TYR A 344 9.78 25.13 -0.84
CA TYR A 344 9.58 26.56 -0.56
C TYR A 344 8.12 26.89 -0.24
N ASN A 345 7.16 26.29 -0.99
CA ASN A 345 5.74 26.43 -0.68
C ASN A 345 5.42 25.93 0.73
N LEU A 346 5.98 24.78 1.14
CA LEU A 346 5.80 24.25 2.49
C LEU A 346 6.40 25.19 3.54
N VAL A 347 7.65 25.64 3.36
CA VAL A 347 8.30 26.58 4.29
C VAL A 347 7.49 27.88 4.43
N GLY A 348 7.00 28.43 3.31
CA GLY A 348 6.16 29.62 3.32
C GLY A 348 4.78 29.43 3.98
N LYS A 349 4.33 28.20 4.21
CA LYS A 349 3.12 27.89 5.00
C LYS A 349 3.42 27.68 6.48
N ILE A 350 4.66 27.32 6.81
CA ILE A 350 5.12 27.11 8.19
C ILE A 350 5.48 28.45 8.85
N CYS A 351 6.10 29.36 8.08
CA CYS A 351 6.45 30.72 8.52
C CYS A 351 5.26 31.67 8.44
#